data_AF-A0AAW2CV19-F1
#
_entry.id   AF-A0AAW2CV19-F1
#
_cell.length_a   1.000
_cell.length_b   1.000
_cell.length_c   1.000
_cell.angle_alpha   90.00
_cell.angle_beta   90.00
_cell.angle_gamma   90.00
#
_symmetry.space_group_name_H-M   'P 1'
#
loop_
_entity.id
_entity.type
_entity.pdbx_description
1 polymer ?
#
loop_
_entity_poly.entity_id
_entity_poly.type
_entity_poly.pdbx_seq_one_letter_code
_entity_poly.pdbx_strand_id
1 'polypeptide(L)'
;MWLADKGRGELVEEVWQASYDVIEEKKVLRKIDTCGMKLSRWSKECFGNIKHELEKKKKLLSQAERRAVQGGGTDLLLQLRKEIKSLMDKEERMWRQRSRALYLKEGDRNTRFFHYRATQRKHRNSISGIKNRDEDWCT
;
A
#
# COMPACT_ATOMS: atom_id res chain seq x y z
N MET A 1 6.31 6.66 -1.20
CA MET A 1 5.71 5.40 -1.68
C MET A 1 5.09 5.61 -3.05
N TRP A 2 4.00 6.38 -3.20
CA TRP A 2 3.43 6.67 -4.53
C TRP A 2 4.36 7.51 -5.43
N LEU A 3 5.12 8.44 -4.86
CA LEU A 3 6.05 9.30 -5.59
C LEU A 3 7.46 8.70 -5.77
N ALA A 4 7.75 7.57 -5.12
CA ALA A 4 9.09 6.98 -5.10
C ALA A 4 9.20 5.68 -5.89
N ASP A 5 8.07 5.18 -6.40
CA ASP A 5 8.00 3.93 -7.15
C ASP A 5 7.73 4.27 -8.62
N LYS A 6 8.65 3.87 -9.51
CA LYS A 6 8.66 4.26 -10.93
C LYS A 6 7.36 3.86 -11.65
N GLY A 7 6.77 2.73 -11.25
CA GLY A 7 5.55 2.19 -11.87
C GLY A 7 4.32 3.09 -11.75
N ARG A 8 4.28 4.06 -10.83
CA ARG A 8 3.15 5.01 -10.79
C ARG A 8 3.19 5.99 -11.98
N GLY A 9 4.37 6.50 -12.32
CA GLY A 9 4.54 7.46 -13.40
C GLY A 9 4.15 6.83 -14.73
N GLU A 10 4.71 5.66 -15.00
CA GLU A 10 4.46 4.86 -16.20
C GLU A 10 2.96 4.52 -16.34
N LEU A 11 2.30 4.10 -15.26
CA LEU A 11 0.89 3.71 -15.30
C LEU A 11 -0.06 4.90 -15.46
N VAL A 12 0.30 6.07 -14.92
CA VAL A 12 -0.46 7.32 -15.17
C VAL A 12 -0.26 7.78 -16.61
N GLU A 13 0.98 7.76 -17.10
CA GLU A 13 1.33 8.16 -18.45
C GLU A 13 0.66 7.26 -19.50
N GLU A 14 0.67 5.94 -19.31
CA GLU A 14 -0.04 4.98 -20.15
C GLU A 14 -1.55 5.27 -20.24
N VAL A 15 -2.21 5.52 -19.11
CA VAL A 15 -3.65 5.84 -19.08
C VAL A 15 -3.94 7.20 -19.71
N TRP A 16 -3.03 8.16 -19.56
CA TRP A 16 -3.22 9.51 -20.07
C TRP A 16 -2.93 9.63 -21.57
N GLN A 17 -2.02 8.81 -22.10
CA GLN A 17 -1.71 8.71 -23.52
C GLN A 17 -2.71 7.85 -24.30
N ALA A 18 -3.45 6.95 -23.63
CA ALA A 18 -4.51 6.18 -24.27
C ALA A 18 -5.55 7.10 -24.95
N SER A 19 -5.79 6.86 -26.24
CA SER A 19 -6.87 7.50 -27.00
C SER A 19 -8.17 6.72 -26.73
N TYR A 20 -9.19 7.45 -26.26
CA TYR A 20 -10.53 6.91 -26.12
C TYR A 20 -11.39 7.50 -27.22
N ASP A 21 -12.13 6.63 -27.91
CA ASP A 21 -13.07 6.97 -28.97
C ASP A 21 -14.43 7.35 -28.34
N VAL A 22 -14.42 8.42 -27.54
CA VAL A 22 -15.56 8.86 -26.72
C VAL A 22 -15.76 10.36 -26.90
N ILE A 23 -17.04 10.77 -26.91
CA ILE A 23 -17.52 12.15 -26.86
C ILE A 23 -16.60 13.01 -25.97
N GLU A 24 -16.06 14.09 -26.52
CA GLU A 24 -14.97 14.89 -25.94
C GLU A 24 -15.23 15.32 -24.49
N GLU A 25 -16.48 15.63 -24.14
CA GLU A 25 -16.89 16.08 -22.82
C GLU A 25 -16.70 15.04 -21.70
N LYS A 26 -16.78 13.73 -22.02
CA LYS A 26 -16.63 12.64 -21.02
C LYS A 26 -15.25 11.98 -21.04
N LYS A 27 -14.38 12.39 -21.95
CA LYS A 27 -13.04 11.80 -22.14
C LYS A 27 -12.16 11.96 -20.90
N VAL A 28 -12.16 13.15 -20.30
CA VAL A 28 -11.37 13.43 -19.09
C VAL A 28 -11.88 12.65 -17.88
N LEU A 29 -13.20 12.61 -17.67
CA LEU A 29 -13.80 11.86 -16.56
C LEU A 29 -13.50 10.36 -16.65
N ARG A 30 -13.59 9.76 -17.85
CA ARG A 30 -13.22 8.36 -18.06
C ARG A 30 -11.73 8.08 -17.83
N LYS A 31 -10.86 9.00 -18.23
CA LYS A 31 -9.42 8.88 -17.96
C LYS A 31 -9.13 8.92 -16.46
N ILE A 32 -9.77 9.82 -15.72
CA ILE A 32 -9.64 9.91 -14.26
C ILE A 32 -10.12 8.61 -13.60
N ASP A 33 -11.29 8.11 -14.00
CA ASP A 33 -11.85 6.88 -13.43
C ASP A 33 -10.98 5.65 -13.73
N THR A 34 -10.53 5.51 -14.99
CA THR A 34 -9.64 4.41 -15.40
C THR A 34 -8.30 4.48 -14.66
N CYS A 35 -7.75 5.68 -14.51
CA CYS A 35 -6.53 5.90 -13.73
C CYS A 35 -6.74 5.51 -12.26
N GLY A 36 -7.87 5.92 -11.66
CA GLY A 36 -8.24 5.54 -10.30
C GLY A 36 -8.36 4.03 -10.10
N MET A 37 -8.97 3.32 -11.06
CA MET A 37 -9.08 1.86 -11.05
C MET A 37 -7.71 1.17 -11.17
N LYS A 38 -6.90 1.54 -12.18
CA LYS A 38 -5.57 0.95 -12.37
C LYS A 38 -4.66 1.22 -11.17
N LEU A 39 -4.66 2.44 -10.62
CA LEU A 39 -3.90 2.80 -9.42
C LEU A 39 -4.38 2.02 -8.19
N SER A 40 -5.69 1.82 -8.03
CA SER A 40 -6.23 1.02 -6.94
C SER A 40 -5.81 -0.44 -7.02
N ARG A 41 -5.79 -1.02 -8.24
CA ARG A 41 -5.30 -2.36 -8.50
C ARG A 41 -3.81 -2.49 -8.21
N TRP A 42 -3.00 -1.60 -8.79
CA TRP A 42 -1.55 -1.54 -8.54
C TRP A 42 -1.25 -1.39 -7.04
N SER A 43 -1.98 -0.53 -6.35
CA SER A 43 -1.84 -0.38 -4.90
C SER A 43 -2.16 -1.67 -4.13
N LYS A 44 -3.13 -2.49 -4.58
CA LYS A 44 -3.42 -3.78 -3.95
C LYS A 44 -2.32 -4.81 -4.24
N GLU A 45 -1.81 -4.86 -5.47
CA GLU A 45 -0.75 -5.79 -5.86
C GLU A 45 0.58 -5.49 -5.15
N CYS A 46 1.00 -4.22 -5.12
CA CYS A 46 2.26 -3.83 -4.49
C CYS A 46 2.20 -3.80 -2.95
N PHE A 47 1.05 -3.47 -2.36
CA PHE A 47 0.95 -3.18 -0.92
C PHE A 47 -0.02 -4.08 -0.15
N GLY A 48 -0.95 -4.73 -0.83
CA GLY A 48 -1.89 -5.66 -0.19
C GLY A 48 -1.21 -6.91 0.36
N ASN A 49 -0.12 -7.34 -0.29
CA ASN A 49 0.58 -8.57 0.08
C ASN A 49 1.74 -8.37 1.08
N ILE A 50 2.06 -7.13 1.48
CA ILE A 50 3.25 -6.86 2.32
C ILE A 50 3.17 -7.57 3.66
N LYS A 51 2.02 -7.53 4.36
CA LYS A 51 1.87 -8.23 5.64
C LYS A 51 2.03 -9.75 5.49
N HIS A 52 1.47 -10.32 4.43
CA HIS A 52 1.55 -11.76 4.18
C HIS A 52 2.97 -12.19 3.81
N GLU A 53 3.65 -11.44 2.93
CA GLU A 53 5.06 -11.66 2.60
C GLU A 53 5.96 -11.54 3.83
N LEU A 54 5.72 -10.54 4.69
CA LEU A 54 6.49 -10.33 5.91
C LEU A 54 6.31 -11.50 6.89
N GLU A 55 5.08 -12.02 7.04
CA GLU A 55 4.79 -13.21 7.83
C GLU A 55 5.45 -14.47 7.26
N LYS A 56 5.38 -14.67 5.94
CA LYS A 56 6.03 -15.77 5.24
C LYS A 56 7.55 -15.74 5.41
N LYS A 57 8.17 -14.58 5.23
CA LYS A 57 9.62 -14.40 5.37
C LYS A 57 10.08 -14.55 6.82
N LYS A 58 9.30 -14.11 7.82
CA LYS A 58 9.56 -14.37 9.24
C LYS A 58 9.54 -15.87 9.57
N LYS A 59 8.57 -16.62 9.04
CA LYS A 59 8.51 -18.08 9.21
C LYS A 59 9.74 -18.76 8.59
N LEU A 60 10.13 -18.35 7.39
CA LEU A 60 11.35 -18.85 6.74
C LEU A 60 12.61 -18.51 7.54
N LEU A 61 12.70 -17.31 8.10
CA LEU A 61 13.81 -16.91 8.97
C LEU A 61 13.89 -17.82 10.21
N SER A 62 12.78 -18.06 10.90
CA SER A 62 12.74 -18.96 12.07
C SER A 62 13.15 -20.40 11.74
N GLN A 63 12.85 -20.88 10.53
CA GLN A 63 13.28 -22.20 10.07
C GLN A 63 14.77 -22.21 9.72
N ALA A 64 15.26 -21.17 9.05
CA ALA A 64 16.67 -21.02 8.72
C ALA A 64 17.55 -20.86 9.97
N GLU A 65 17.08 -20.15 10.99
CA GLU A 65 17.79 -19.98 12.27
C GLU A 65 17.97 -21.32 12.98
N ARG A 66 16.92 -22.16 12.98
CA ARG A 66 17.01 -23.53 13.53
C ARG A 66 18.02 -24.41 12.79
N ARG A 67 18.13 -24.27 11.46
CA ARG A 67 19.10 -25.02 10.64
C ARG A 67 20.54 -24.50 10.78
N ALA A 68 20.71 -23.19 10.95
CA ALA A 68 22.02 -22.59 11.14
C ALA A 68 22.67 -22.99 12.47
N VAL A 69 21.87 -23.16 13.53
CA VAL A 69 22.33 -23.72 14.82
C VAL A 69 22.87 -25.15 14.67
N GLN A 70 22.46 -25.89 13.64
CA GLN A 70 22.95 -27.24 13.33
C GLN A 70 24.16 -27.25 12.37
N GLY A 71 24.82 -26.12 12.16
CA GLY A 71 25.99 -25.99 11.29
C GLY A 71 25.67 -25.54 9.85
N GLY A 72 24.44 -25.12 9.58
CA GLY A 72 24.04 -24.55 8.29
C GLY A 72 24.61 -23.13 8.04
N GLY A 73 24.91 -22.81 6.78
CA GLY A 73 25.49 -21.53 6.38
C GLY A 73 24.61 -20.31 6.70
N THR A 74 25.26 -19.21 7.09
CA THR A 74 24.62 -17.96 7.55
C THR A 74 24.15 -17.02 6.43
N ASP A 75 24.49 -17.31 5.17
CA ASP A 75 24.18 -16.41 4.04
C ASP A 75 22.67 -16.25 3.82
N LEU A 76 21.92 -17.36 3.89
CA LEU A 76 20.46 -17.34 3.79
C LEU A 76 19.81 -16.51 4.92
N LEU A 77 20.38 -16.52 6.12
CA LEU A 77 19.90 -15.70 7.23
C LEU A 77 20.09 -14.21 6.97
N LEU A 78 21.26 -13.83 6.47
CA LEU A 78 21.56 -12.43 6.14
C LEU A 78 20.65 -11.92 5.03
N GLN A 79 20.41 -12.73 4.00
CA GLN A 79 19.46 -12.42 2.93
C GLN A 79 18.04 -12.23 3.47
N LEU A 80 17.51 -13.19 4.23
CA LEU A 80 16.16 -13.11 4.79
C LEU A 80 15.99 -11.91 5.73
N ARG A 81 16.99 -11.60 6.56
CA ARG A 81 16.97 -10.41 7.42
C ARG A 81 16.94 -9.12 6.61
N LYS A 82 17.73 -9.04 5.53
CA LYS A 82 17.74 -7.88 4.62
C LYS A 82 16.39 -7.69 3.93
N GLU A 83 15.78 -8.78 3.46
CA GLU A 83 14.44 -8.75 2.84
C GLU A 83 13.36 -8.32 3.82
N ILE A 84 13.35 -8.89 5.04
CA ILE A 84 12.40 -8.51 6.09
C ILE A 84 12.54 -7.02 6.41
N LYS A 85 13.77 -6.51 6.56
CA LYS A 85 14.02 -5.08 6.80
C LYS A 85 13.45 -4.22 5.69
N SER A 86 13.70 -4.58 4.43
CA SER A 86 13.15 -3.87 3.27
C SER A 86 11.61 -3.87 3.24
N LEU A 87 10.98 -4.99 3.59
CA LEU A 87 9.52 -5.10 3.69
C LEU A 87 8.97 -4.25 4.85
N MET A 88 9.64 -4.22 6.01
CA MET A 88 9.27 -3.36 7.13
C MET A 88 9.38 -1.88 6.77
N ASP A 89 10.45 -1.47 6.10
CA ASP A 89 10.65 -0.09 5.64
C ASP A 89 9.59 0.31 4.58
N LYS A 90 9.14 -0.63 3.76
CA LYS A 90 7.98 -0.43 2.86
C LYS A 90 6.70 -0.27 3.67
N GLU A 91 6.41 -1.17 4.61
CA GLU A 91 5.20 -1.08 5.45
C GLU A 91 5.13 0.24 6.23
N GLU A 92 6.23 0.67 6.83
CA GLU A 92 6.29 1.93 7.58
C GLU A 92 5.97 3.12 6.67
N ARG A 93 6.60 3.21 5.50
CA ARG A 93 6.32 4.27 4.52
C ARG A 93 4.86 4.28 4.08
N MET A 94 4.25 3.10 3.94
CA MET A 94 2.82 2.98 3.61
C MET A 94 1.95 3.61 4.69
N TRP A 95 2.15 3.22 5.94
CA TRP A 95 1.33 3.70 7.05
C TRP A 95 1.53 5.18 7.30
N ARG A 96 2.77 5.68 7.18
CA ARG A 96 3.07 7.11 7.27
C ARG A 96 2.28 7.91 6.24
N GLN A 97 2.31 7.51 4.96
CA GLN A 97 1.53 8.18 3.92
C GLN A 97 0.02 8.13 4.19
N ARG A 98 -0.53 6.97 4.55
CA ARG A 98 -1.97 6.82 4.85
C ARG A 98 -2.42 7.64 6.06
N SER A 99 -1.56 7.78 7.06
CA SER A 99 -1.86 8.55 8.27
C SER A 99 -2.01 10.06 8.02
N ARG A 100 -1.41 10.58 6.93
CA ARG A 100 -1.23 12.02 6.65
C ARG A 100 -0.58 12.80 7.81
N ALA A 101 0.19 12.13 8.67
CA ALA A 101 0.93 12.76 9.76
C ALA A 101 2.29 13.29 9.24
N LEU A 102 2.27 14.46 8.59
CA LEU A 102 3.44 15.08 7.96
C LEU A 102 4.43 15.70 8.97
N TYR A 103 4.02 15.89 10.22
CA TYR A 103 4.79 16.61 11.25
C TYR A 103 5.77 15.73 12.03
N LEU A 104 5.68 14.40 11.91
CA LEU A 104 6.62 13.48 12.55
C LEU A 104 7.85 13.32 11.66
N LYS A 105 8.98 13.91 12.08
CA LYS A 105 10.28 13.69 11.47
C LYS A 105 10.67 12.22 11.58
N GLU A 106 11.31 11.70 10.53
CA GLU A 106 11.82 10.34 10.47
C GLU A 106 12.74 10.07 11.67
N GLY A 107 12.45 9.05 12.46
CA GLY A 107 13.25 8.74 13.64
C GLY A 107 12.62 7.68 14.54
N ASP A 108 11.29 7.71 14.67
CA ASP A 108 10.58 6.70 15.44
C ASP A 108 9.98 5.69 14.47
N ARG A 109 10.48 4.44 14.46
CA ARG A 109 9.95 3.28 13.70
C ARG A 109 8.54 2.87 14.18
N ASN A 110 7.75 3.83 14.63
CA ASN A 110 6.49 3.66 15.31
C ASN A 110 5.36 3.45 14.29
N THR A 111 5.45 2.32 13.59
CA THR A 111 4.41 1.85 12.66
C THR A 111 3.06 1.73 13.36
N ARG A 112 3.02 1.43 14.67
CA ARG A 112 1.79 1.37 15.48
C ARG A 112 1.05 2.70 15.51
N PHE A 113 1.74 3.82 15.73
CA PHE A 113 1.14 5.15 15.69
C PHE A 113 0.54 5.46 14.31
N PHE A 114 1.33 5.27 13.24
CA PHE A 114 0.89 5.57 11.89
C PHE A 114 -0.28 4.67 11.45
N HIS A 115 -0.23 3.39 11.81
CA HIS A 115 -1.31 2.44 11.58
C HIS A 115 -2.58 2.88 12.31
N TYR A 116 -2.49 3.21 13.60
CA TYR A 116 -3.63 3.70 14.37
C TYR A 116 -4.25 4.95 13.73
N ARG A 117 -3.44 5.96 13.40
CA ARG A 117 -3.91 7.20 12.77
C ARG A 117 -4.56 6.96 11.41
N ALA A 118 -3.98 6.09 10.58
CA ALA A 118 -4.54 5.71 9.30
C ALA A 118 -5.89 5.00 9.46
N THR A 119 -6.00 4.07 10.40
CA THR A 119 -7.26 3.38 10.72
C THR A 119 -8.32 4.35 11.21
N GLN A 120 -7.98 5.27 12.12
CA GLN A 120 -8.91 6.28 12.62
C GLN A 120 -9.41 7.22 11.52
N ARG A 121 -8.54 7.64 10.59
CA ARG A 121 -8.96 8.40 9.40
C ARG A 121 -9.90 7.59 8.51
N LYS A 122 -9.60 6.30 8.28
CA LYS A 122 -10.48 5.42 7.50
C LYS A 122 -11.86 5.33 8.15
N HIS A 123 -11.92 5.11 9.46
CA HIS A 123 -13.17 5.04 10.20
C HIS A 123 -13.97 6.34 10.08
N ARG A 124 -13.34 7.50 10.36
CA ARG A 124 -14.00 8.81 10.28
C ARG A 124 -14.48 9.17 8.87
N ASN A 125 -13.77 8.73 7.84
CA ASN A 125 -14.10 9.02 6.45
C ASN A 125 -14.99 7.94 5.82
N SER A 126 -15.35 6.89 6.55
CA SER A 126 -16.25 5.85 6.05
C SER A 126 -17.68 6.37 6.07
N ILE A 127 -18.29 6.47 4.89
CA ILE A 127 -19.72 6.78 4.77
C ILE A 127 -20.46 5.43 4.88
N SER A 128 -21.22 5.23 5.96
CA SER A 128 -21.97 3.99 6.20
C SER A 128 -23.24 3.89 5.35
N GLY A 129 -23.73 5.01 4.84
CA GLY A 129 -24.81 5.08 3.86
C GLY A 129 -25.22 6.54 3.64
N ILE A 130 -26.06 6.76 2.66
CA ILE A 130 -26.60 8.08 2.32
C ILE A 130 -28.11 8.01 2.52
N LYS A 131 -28.69 9.03 3.17
CA LYS A 131 -30.14 9.15 3.28
C LYS A 131 -30.69 10.11 2.22
N ASN A 132 -31.85 9.79 1.65
CA ASN A 132 -32.59 10.72 0.79
C ASN A 132 -33.26 11.83 1.65
N ARG A 133 -34.01 12.72 0.99
CA ARG A 133 -34.75 13.80 1.67
C ARG A 133 -35.87 13.29 2.58
N ASP A 134 -36.33 12.07 2.34
CA ASP A 134 -37.42 11.41 3.08
C ASP A 134 -36.89 10.51 4.22
N GLU A 135 -35.60 10.64 4.55
CA GLU A 135 -34.87 9.88 5.58
C GLU A 135 -34.65 8.38 5.33
N ASP A 136 -34.99 7.90 4.14
CA ASP A 136 -34.74 6.52 3.71
C ASP A 136 -33.28 6.31 3.28
N TRP A 137 -32.75 5.13 3.58
CA TRP A 137 -31.41 4.74 3.13
C TRP A 137 -31.39 4.48 1.63
N CYS A 138 -30.55 5.21 0.90
CA CYS A 138 -30.23 4.92 -0.49
C CYS A 138 -29.19 3.80 -0.54
N THR A 139 -29.58 2.65 -1.13
CA THR A 139 -28.67 1.56 -1.51
C THR A 139 -27.86 1.91 -2.75
#